data_AF-A0A2A4V535-F1
#
_entry.id   AF-A0A2A4V535-F1
#
_cell.length_a   1.000
_cell.length_b   1.000
_cell.length_c   1.000
_cell.angle_alpha   90.00
_cell.angle_beta   90.00
_cell.angle_gamma   90.00
#
_symmetry.space_group_name_H-M   'P 1'
#
loop_
_entity.id
_entity.type
_entity.pdbx_description
1 polymer ?
#
loop_
_entity_poly.entity_id
_entity_poly.type
_entity_poly.pdbx_seq_one_letter_code
_entity_poly.pdbx_strand_id
1 'polypeptide(L)'
;MQPEHHISPSSKITRTEYKLEEARFFLKHMEQHWNHVSNVDFYLSAFVSAARSITWIMKAEFGKNTDWSSWYESQKPTAEIDALLAKMTKVRNRSIKSTPLKTQTIANVHIPLEDLSPEGRRFLTEGALGDVRLEPFDDTNTIFTVKQGDTILGKARLKAAEHLLPEFGGQDLKNVCREYLTELEELVQKCLAKFKVQEVS
;
A
#
# COMPACT_ATOMS: atom_id res chain seq x y z
N MET A 1 -11.40 43.08 21.56
CA MET A 1 -12.58 42.28 21.18
C MET A 1 -12.11 41.31 20.09
N GLN A 2 -11.67 40.11 20.47
CA GLN A 2 -11.30 39.05 19.54
C GLN A 2 -12.49 38.09 19.44
N PRO A 3 -12.86 37.60 18.25
CA PRO A 3 -13.96 36.66 18.12
C PRO A 3 -13.50 35.28 18.61
N GLU A 4 -14.12 34.81 19.69
CA GLU A 4 -14.00 33.45 20.17
C GLU A 4 -14.42 32.49 19.05
N HIS A 5 -13.46 31.69 18.58
CA HIS A 5 -13.76 30.57 17.71
C HIS A 5 -14.51 29.52 18.53
N HIS A 6 -15.83 29.55 18.41
CA HIS A 6 -16.73 28.56 18.92
C HIS A 6 -16.42 27.22 18.23
N ILE A 7 -15.58 26.39 18.85
CA ILE A 7 -15.37 25.00 18.43
C ILE A 7 -16.69 24.28 18.72
N SER A 8 -17.47 24.06 17.67
CA SER A 8 -18.68 23.23 17.69
C SER A 8 -18.34 21.83 18.25
N PRO A 9 -19.21 21.21 19.07
CA PRO A 9 -18.88 20.00 19.80
C PRO A 9 -18.54 18.86 18.83
N SER A 10 -17.38 18.23 19.06
CA SER A 10 -16.84 17.17 18.22
C SER A 10 -17.86 16.06 18.00
N SER A 11 -18.28 15.83 16.75
CA SER A 11 -18.89 14.56 16.35
C SER A 11 -17.89 13.46 16.73
N LYS A 12 -18.26 12.58 17.66
CA LYS A 12 -17.41 11.45 18.05
C LYS A 12 -17.13 10.59 16.82
N ILE A 13 -15.85 10.32 16.54
CA ILE A 13 -15.44 9.42 15.47
C ILE A 13 -15.98 8.01 15.75
N THR A 14 -16.63 7.41 14.75
CA THR A 14 -17.12 6.02 14.83
C THR A 14 -15.95 5.05 14.74
N ARG A 15 -16.13 3.79 15.18
CA ARG A 15 -15.08 2.76 15.07
C ARG A 15 -14.78 2.45 13.60
N THR A 16 -15.79 2.53 12.74
CA THR A 16 -15.67 2.37 11.30
C THR A 16 -14.81 3.48 10.69
N GLU A 17 -15.08 4.75 11.03
CA GLU A 17 -14.25 5.89 10.60
C GLU A 17 -12.81 5.72 11.10
N TYR A 18 -12.62 5.37 12.37
CA TYR A 18 -11.28 5.15 12.92
C TYR A 18 -10.50 4.07 12.15
N LYS A 19 -11.16 2.96 11.80
CA LYS A 19 -10.50 1.87 11.09
C LYS A 19 -10.18 2.21 9.63
N LEU A 20 -11.01 3.06 9.01
CA LEU A 20 -10.72 3.62 7.71
C LEU A 20 -9.50 4.55 7.75
N GLU A 21 -9.43 5.43 8.75
CA GLU A 21 -8.27 6.32 8.95
C GLU A 21 -6.98 5.55 9.24
N GLU A 22 -7.06 4.45 9.99
CA GLU A 22 -5.92 3.55 10.21
C GLU A 22 -5.43 2.92 8.90
N ALA A 23 -6.35 2.47 8.02
CA ALA A 23 -5.97 1.98 6.70
C ALA A 23 -5.33 3.08 5.84
N ARG A 24 -5.89 4.30 5.81
CA ARG A 24 -5.27 5.46 5.15
C ARG A 24 -3.88 5.74 5.67
N PHE A 25 -3.69 5.69 6.99
CA PHE A 25 -2.42 5.94 7.65
C PHE A 25 -1.33 4.98 7.14
N PHE A 26 -1.63 3.67 7.10
CA PHE A 26 -0.66 2.68 6.64
C PHE A 26 -0.40 2.76 5.14
N LEU A 27 -1.42 3.03 4.31
CA LEU A 27 -1.20 3.27 2.88
C LEU A 27 -0.28 4.47 2.64
N LYS A 28 -0.53 5.59 3.33
CA LYS A 28 0.31 6.78 3.24
C LYS A 28 1.77 6.49 3.63
N HIS A 29 2.00 5.74 4.71
CA HIS A 29 3.36 5.38 5.13
C HIS A 29 4.02 4.42 4.15
N MET A 30 3.28 3.46 3.60
CA MET A 30 3.77 2.60 2.53
C MET A 30 4.24 3.42 1.32
N GLU A 31 3.46 4.41 0.90
CA GLU A 31 3.81 5.29 -0.22
C GLU A 31 5.01 6.19 0.05
N GLN A 32 5.12 6.73 1.27
CA GLN A 32 6.28 7.53 1.68
C GLN A 32 7.57 6.72 1.70
N HIS A 33 7.47 5.43 2.01
CA HIS A 33 8.59 4.51 2.07
C HIS A 33 8.68 3.62 0.83
N TRP A 34 8.01 4.00 -0.26
CA TRP A 34 7.90 3.16 -1.46
C TRP A 34 9.25 2.78 -2.06
N ASN A 35 10.23 3.65 -1.91
CA ASN A 35 11.59 3.42 -2.40
C ASN A 35 12.47 2.70 -1.37
N HIS A 36 12.00 2.49 -0.14
CA HIS A 36 12.71 1.79 0.93
C HIS A 36 12.26 0.33 0.94
N VAL A 37 12.92 -0.51 0.14
CA VAL A 37 12.47 -1.86 -0.21
C VAL A 37 12.07 -2.72 1.00
N SER A 38 12.81 -2.63 2.11
CA SER A 38 12.52 -3.40 3.33
C SER A 38 11.26 -2.94 4.10
N ASN A 39 10.89 -1.67 3.98
CA ASN A 39 9.82 -1.08 4.79
C ASN A 39 8.44 -1.25 4.15
N VAL A 40 8.39 -1.34 2.82
CA VAL A 40 7.15 -1.49 2.06
C VAL A 40 6.36 -2.73 2.50
N ASP A 41 7.04 -3.86 2.70
CA ASP A 41 6.42 -5.12 3.11
C ASP A 41 5.69 -5.01 4.46
N PHE A 42 6.29 -4.30 5.43
CA PHE A 42 5.69 -4.10 6.76
C PHE A 42 4.44 -3.22 6.68
N TYR A 43 4.51 -2.10 5.97
CA TYR A 43 3.37 -1.20 5.80
C TYR A 43 2.26 -1.83 4.98
N LEU A 44 2.60 -2.62 3.94
CA LEU A 44 1.63 -3.39 3.16
C LEU A 44 0.86 -4.38 4.05
N SER A 45 1.57 -5.12 4.90
CA SER A 45 0.95 -6.06 5.84
C SER A 45 0.01 -5.37 6.83
N ALA A 46 0.43 -4.22 7.37
CA ALA A 46 -0.39 -3.41 8.27
C ALA A 46 -1.63 -2.85 7.56
N PHE A 47 -1.46 -2.30 6.35
CA PHE A 47 -2.54 -1.80 5.51
C PHE A 47 -3.58 -2.88 5.21
N VAL A 48 -3.17 -4.03 4.67
CA VAL A 48 -4.06 -5.15 4.33
C VAL A 48 -4.84 -5.62 5.57
N SER A 49 -4.18 -5.66 6.72
CA SER A 49 -4.81 -6.04 7.98
C SER A 49 -5.86 -5.02 8.44
N ALA A 50 -5.54 -3.73 8.38
CA ALA A 50 -6.46 -2.66 8.75
C ALA A 50 -7.66 -2.60 7.80
N ALA A 51 -7.42 -2.52 6.50
CA ALA A 51 -8.43 -2.37 5.46
C ALA A 51 -9.47 -3.51 5.47
N ARG A 52 -9.03 -4.77 5.58
CA ARG A 52 -9.97 -5.92 5.61
C ARG A 52 -10.90 -5.91 6.82
N SER A 53 -10.47 -5.33 7.93
CA SER A 53 -11.29 -5.30 9.14
C SER A 53 -12.35 -4.20 9.11
N ILE A 54 -12.30 -3.26 8.17
CA ILE A 54 -13.27 -2.17 8.04
C ILE A 54 -14.70 -2.71 7.96
N THR A 55 -14.97 -3.67 7.06
CA THR A 55 -16.33 -4.22 6.90
C THR A 55 -16.80 -5.02 8.11
N TRP A 56 -15.87 -5.65 8.85
CA TRP A 56 -16.17 -6.33 10.11
C TRP A 56 -16.55 -5.36 11.21
N ILE A 57 -15.78 -4.28 11.38
CA ILE A 57 -16.06 -3.22 12.35
C ILE A 57 -17.36 -2.51 11.99
N MET A 58 -17.57 -2.23 10.70
CA MET A 58 -18.80 -1.63 10.18
C MET A 58 -20.03 -2.49 10.47
N LYS A 59 -19.96 -3.81 10.26
CA LYS A 59 -21.02 -4.74 10.64
C LYS A 59 -21.24 -4.77 12.16
N ALA A 60 -20.17 -4.78 12.96
CA ALA A 60 -20.28 -4.78 14.41
C ALA A 60 -20.84 -3.46 14.99
N GLU A 61 -20.70 -2.37 14.24
CA GLU A 61 -21.18 -1.04 14.63
C GLU A 61 -22.61 -0.78 14.18
N PHE A 62 -22.91 -0.99 12.90
CA PHE A 62 -24.20 -0.63 12.33
C PHE A 62 -25.12 -1.83 12.06
N GLY A 63 -24.64 -3.07 12.20
CA GLY A 63 -25.40 -4.28 11.87
C GLY A 63 -26.62 -4.58 12.74
N LYS A 64 -26.84 -3.81 13.81
CA LYS A 64 -28.08 -3.86 14.61
C LYS A 64 -29.22 -3.04 14.00
N ASN A 65 -28.93 -2.13 13.07
CA ASN A 65 -29.98 -1.42 12.34
C ASN A 65 -30.74 -2.41 11.46
N THR A 66 -32.07 -2.40 11.55
CA THR A 66 -32.95 -3.40 10.90
C THR A 66 -32.70 -3.53 9.40
N ASP A 67 -32.38 -2.41 8.75
CA ASP A 67 -32.19 -2.34 7.30
C ASP A 67 -30.71 -2.47 6.89
N TRP A 68 -29.78 -2.71 7.83
CA TRP A 68 -28.35 -2.75 7.50
C TRP A 68 -27.99 -3.93 6.61
N SER A 69 -28.50 -5.12 6.92
CA SER A 69 -28.14 -6.33 6.17
C SER A 69 -28.63 -6.24 4.72
N SER A 70 -29.89 -5.83 4.50
CA SER A 70 -30.46 -5.64 3.16
C SER A 70 -29.76 -4.52 2.40
N TRP A 71 -29.42 -3.41 3.07
CA TRP A 71 -28.64 -2.35 2.48
C TRP A 71 -27.24 -2.84 2.06
N TYR A 72 -26.52 -3.53 2.94
CA TYR A 72 -25.17 -4.02 2.67
C TYR A 72 -25.16 -5.02 1.50
N GLU A 73 -26.13 -5.94 1.46
CA GLU A 73 -26.29 -6.90 0.36
C GLU A 73 -26.64 -6.24 -0.99
N SER A 74 -27.28 -5.06 -0.96
CA SER A 74 -27.54 -4.27 -2.16
C SER A 74 -26.31 -3.49 -2.66
N GLN A 75 -25.26 -3.34 -1.86
CA GLN A 75 -23.99 -2.72 -2.27
C GLN A 75 -23.13 -3.70 -3.07
N LYS A 76 -23.67 -4.28 -4.15
CA LYS A 76 -22.92 -5.22 -4.99
C LYS A 76 -21.78 -4.50 -5.71
N PRO A 77 -20.52 -4.93 -5.52
CA PRO A 77 -19.41 -4.43 -6.31
C PRO A 77 -19.57 -4.83 -7.78
N THR A 78 -18.87 -4.14 -8.69
CA THR A 78 -18.70 -4.63 -10.05
C THR A 78 -17.88 -5.93 -10.05
N ALA A 79 -17.88 -6.66 -11.15
CA ALA A 79 -17.11 -7.90 -11.26
C ALA A 79 -15.60 -7.67 -11.04
N GLU A 80 -15.08 -6.53 -11.52
CA GLU A 80 -13.69 -6.13 -11.34
C GLU A 80 -13.37 -5.88 -9.86
N ILE A 81 -14.22 -5.14 -9.17
CA ILE A 81 -14.05 -4.83 -7.74
C ILE A 81 -14.18 -6.11 -6.92
N ASP A 82 -15.15 -6.99 -7.21
CA ASP A 82 -15.29 -8.26 -6.50
C ASP A 82 -14.03 -9.12 -6.62
N ALA A 83 -13.45 -9.17 -7.82
CA ALA A 83 -12.17 -9.84 -8.05
C ALA A 83 -11.01 -9.21 -7.25
N LEU A 84 -10.96 -7.88 -7.15
CA LEU A 84 -10.00 -7.17 -6.30
C LEU A 84 -10.18 -7.52 -4.81
N LEU A 85 -11.40 -7.48 -4.29
CA LEU A 85 -11.74 -7.84 -2.90
C LEU A 85 -11.34 -9.30 -2.59
N ALA A 86 -11.59 -10.21 -3.54
CA ALA A 86 -11.23 -11.61 -3.42
C ALA A 86 -9.71 -11.82 -3.39
N LYS A 87 -8.95 -11.14 -4.27
CA LYS A 87 -7.48 -11.15 -4.26
C LYS A 87 -6.92 -10.61 -2.95
N MET A 88 -7.43 -9.47 -2.45
CA MET A 88 -7.01 -8.92 -1.16
C MET A 88 -7.30 -9.87 0.01
N THR A 89 -8.42 -10.59 -0.04
CA THR A 89 -8.74 -11.66 0.92
C THR A 89 -7.72 -12.78 0.89
N LYS A 90 -7.31 -13.22 -0.31
CA LYS A 90 -6.28 -14.26 -0.48
C LYS A 90 -4.94 -13.81 0.09
N VAL A 91 -4.50 -12.58 -0.22
CA VAL A 91 -3.25 -11.98 0.29
C VAL A 91 -3.23 -11.99 1.82
N ARG A 92 -4.30 -11.52 2.46
CA ARG A 92 -4.41 -11.53 3.92
C ARG A 92 -4.39 -12.94 4.51
N ASN A 93 -5.11 -13.86 3.90
CA ASN A 93 -5.16 -15.24 4.41
C ASN A 93 -3.79 -15.91 4.32
N ARG A 94 -3.03 -15.65 3.25
CA ARG A 94 -1.65 -16.09 3.13
C ARG A 94 -0.77 -15.47 4.21
N SER A 95 -0.86 -14.15 4.42
CA SER A 95 0.00 -13.43 5.36
C SER A 95 -0.12 -13.93 6.79
N ILE A 96 -1.33 -14.34 7.19
CA ILE A 96 -1.60 -14.82 8.55
C ILE A 96 -1.26 -16.30 8.73
N LYS A 97 -1.44 -17.12 7.70
CA LYS A 97 -1.43 -18.58 7.85
C LYS A 97 -0.15 -19.27 7.38
N SER A 98 0.60 -18.65 6.47
CA SER A 98 1.63 -19.38 5.72
C SER A 98 2.96 -18.63 5.67
N THR A 99 2.96 -17.41 5.12
CA THR A 99 4.21 -16.70 4.82
C THR A 99 4.03 -15.21 5.01
N PRO A 100 5.04 -14.49 5.53
CA PRO A 100 5.06 -13.03 5.52
C PRO A 100 4.78 -12.48 4.11
N LEU A 101 4.14 -11.31 4.02
CA LEU A 101 4.02 -10.62 2.74
C LEU A 101 5.40 -10.11 2.35
N LYS A 102 6.00 -10.74 1.34
CA LYS A 102 7.23 -10.29 0.70
C LYS A 102 6.93 -9.92 -0.74
N THR A 103 7.23 -8.68 -1.08
CA THR A 103 7.04 -8.18 -2.45
C THR A 103 8.22 -8.56 -3.34
N GLN A 104 7.93 -8.76 -4.63
CA GLN A 104 8.96 -8.73 -5.64
C GLN A 104 9.15 -7.29 -6.07
N THR A 105 10.38 -6.78 -5.96
CA THR A 105 10.70 -5.40 -6.33
C THR A 105 11.33 -5.34 -7.71
N ILE A 106 10.79 -4.52 -8.59
CA ILE A 106 11.42 -4.12 -9.85
C ILE A 106 11.98 -2.72 -9.65
N ALA A 107 13.30 -2.59 -9.72
CA ALA A 107 13.99 -1.32 -9.52
C ALA A 107 14.48 -0.74 -10.85
N ASN A 108 14.03 0.47 -11.17
CA ASN A 108 14.58 1.29 -12.23
C ASN A 108 15.68 2.16 -11.65
N VAL A 109 16.91 1.94 -12.09
CA VAL A 109 18.08 2.66 -11.59
C VAL A 109 18.78 3.45 -12.68
N HIS A 110 19.47 4.51 -12.29
CA HIS A 110 20.33 5.30 -13.15
C HIS A 110 21.76 5.24 -12.63
N ILE A 111 22.71 4.95 -13.51
CA ILE A 111 24.14 4.93 -13.19
C ILE A 111 24.77 6.16 -13.85
N PRO A 112 25.16 7.19 -13.09
CA PRO A 112 25.87 8.35 -13.62
C PRO A 112 27.26 7.96 -14.11
N LEU A 113 27.71 8.56 -15.22
CA LEU A 113 29.02 8.24 -15.81
C LEU A 113 30.18 8.60 -14.86
N GLU A 114 30.03 9.63 -14.05
CA GLU A 114 31.01 10.04 -13.04
C GLU A 114 31.17 9.03 -11.91
N ASP A 115 30.13 8.24 -11.62
CA ASP A 115 30.09 7.24 -10.56
C ASP A 115 30.57 5.85 -11.02
N LEU A 116 30.96 5.71 -12.30
CA LEU A 116 31.50 4.47 -12.86
C LEU A 116 33.00 4.33 -12.58
N SER A 117 33.38 3.12 -12.16
CA SER A 117 34.77 2.67 -12.17
C SER A 117 35.29 2.52 -13.62
N PRO A 118 36.62 2.47 -13.84
CA PRO A 118 37.17 2.14 -15.15
C PRO A 118 36.59 0.83 -15.73
N GLU A 119 36.38 -0.17 -14.88
CA GLU A 119 35.77 -1.45 -15.22
C GLU A 119 34.30 -1.29 -15.60
N GLY A 120 33.54 -0.50 -14.84
CA GLY A 120 32.13 -0.19 -15.14
C GLY A 120 31.96 0.56 -16.46
N ARG A 121 32.86 1.49 -16.79
CA ARG A 121 32.85 2.18 -18.10
C ARG A 121 33.07 1.21 -19.24
N ARG A 122 34.02 0.27 -19.10
CA ARG A 122 34.25 -0.78 -20.12
C ARG A 122 33.03 -1.67 -20.28
N PHE A 123 32.46 -2.15 -19.16
CA PHE A 123 31.27 -2.98 -19.15
C PHE A 123 30.09 -2.35 -19.89
N LEU A 124 29.80 -1.07 -19.63
CA LEU A 124 28.68 -0.38 -20.30
C LEU A 124 28.98 0.01 -21.76
N THR A 125 30.23 0.32 -22.10
CA THR A 125 30.60 0.71 -23.47
C THR A 125 30.58 -0.47 -24.44
N GLU A 126 30.90 -1.67 -23.96
CA GLU A 126 30.90 -2.89 -24.76
C GLU A 126 29.50 -3.46 -25.01
N GLY A 127 28.44 -2.84 -24.46
CA GLY A 127 27.07 -3.34 -24.57
C GLY A 127 26.90 -4.72 -23.94
N ALA A 128 27.72 -5.05 -22.94
CA ALA A 128 27.72 -6.35 -22.31
C ALA A 128 26.38 -6.62 -21.62
N LEU A 129 25.73 -7.72 -22.00
CA LEU A 129 24.64 -8.29 -21.23
C LEU A 129 25.27 -9.12 -20.11
N GLY A 130 24.91 -8.84 -18.87
CA GLY A 130 25.41 -9.57 -17.72
C GLY A 130 24.61 -9.30 -16.47
N ASP A 131 24.57 -10.30 -15.59
CA ASP A 131 23.95 -10.17 -14.28
C ASP A 131 24.82 -9.27 -13.40
N VAL A 132 24.21 -8.21 -12.88
CA VAL A 132 24.81 -7.33 -11.88
C VAL A 132 24.06 -7.46 -10.56
N ARG A 133 24.80 -7.40 -9.46
CA ARG A 133 24.24 -7.35 -8.12
C ARG A 133 24.16 -5.91 -7.67
N LEU A 134 22.98 -5.51 -7.20
CA LEU A 134 22.77 -4.23 -6.53
C LEU A 134 22.80 -4.47 -5.02
N GLU A 135 23.71 -3.80 -4.33
CA GLU A 135 23.80 -3.82 -2.88
C GLU A 135 23.52 -2.43 -2.32
N PRO A 136 22.66 -2.28 -1.30
CA PRO A 136 22.42 -0.98 -0.68
C PRO A 136 23.72 -0.31 -0.27
N PHE A 137 23.91 0.93 -0.70
CA PHE A 137 25.01 1.78 -0.26
C PHE A 137 24.63 2.59 0.99
N ASP A 138 23.33 2.85 1.17
CA ASP A 138 22.78 3.63 2.27
C ASP A 138 21.56 2.98 2.91
N ASP A 139 21.20 3.44 4.11
CA ASP A 139 20.05 2.90 4.86
C ASP A 139 18.70 3.24 4.22
N THR A 140 18.68 4.19 3.29
CA THR A 140 17.47 4.58 2.54
C THR A 140 17.22 3.68 1.34
N ASN A 141 18.18 2.84 0.95
CA ASN A 141 18.14 2.03 -0.27
C ASN A 141 17.86 2.87 -1.53
N THR A 142 18.32 4.12 -1.57
CA THR A 142 18.19 4.97 -2.76
C THR A 142 19.46 5.01 -3.59
N ILE A 143 20.59 4.58 -3.01
CA ILE A 143 21.86 4.40 -3.70
C ILE A 143 22.29 2.95 -3.57
N PHE A 144 22.75 2.38 -4.67
CA PHE A 144 23.23 1.00 -4.73
C PHE A 144 24.65 0.94 -5.26
N THR A 145 25.47 0.07 -4.68
CA THR A 145 26.71 -0.38 -5.30
C THR A 145 26.36 -1.40 -6.37
N VAL A 146 26.88 -1.18 -7.59
CA VAL A 146 26.72 -2.10 -8.72
C VAL A 146 27.94 -3.01 -8.76
N LYS A 147 27.73 -4.32 -8.69
CA LYS A 147 28.82 -5.31 -8.72
C LYS A 147 28.61 -6.35 -9.82
N GLN A 148 29.71 -6.83 -10.38
CA GLN A 148 29.76 -8.03 -11.22
C GLN A 148 30.79 -8.99 -10.60
N GLY A 149 30.32 -10.10 -10.04
CA GLY A 149 31.13 -10.91 -9.14
C GLY A 149 31.62 -10.06 -7.96
N ASP A 150 32.94 -10.06 -7.73
CA ASP A 150 33.58 -9.25 -6.68
C ASP A 150 33.99 -7.84 -7.15
N THR A 151 33.83 -7.53 -8.44
CA THR A 151 34.24 -6.25 -9.03
C THR A 151 33.15 -5.20 -8.85
N ILE A 152 33.52 -4.01 -8.34
CA ILE A 152 32.63 -2.85 -8.25
C ILE A 152 32.65 -2.10 -9.58
N LEU A 153 31.48 -1.99 -10.22
CA LEU A 153 31.29 -1.28 -11.47
C LEU A 153 30.97 0.22 -11.25
N GLY A 154 30.37 0.57 -10.11
CA GLY A 154 30.05 1.94 -9.78
C GLY A 154 28.90 2.07 -8.79
N LYS A 155 28.25 3.24 -8.79
CA LYS A 155 27.05 3.51 -7.99
C LYS A 155 25.83 3.79 -8.87
N ALA A 156 24.72 3.17 -8.53
CA ALA A 156 23.43 3.42 -9.13
C ALA A 156 22.53 4.22 -8.17
N ARG A 157 21.68 5.07 -8.71
CA ARG A 157 20.66 5.84 -7.98
C ARG A 157 19.29 5.32 -8.39
N LEU A 158 18.43 5.04 -7.42
CA LEU A 158 17.06 4.63 -7.68
C LEU A 158 16.28 5.77 -8.36
N LYS A 159 15.59 5.46 -9.46
CA LYS A 159 14.66 6.37 -10.13
C LYS A 159 13.22 6.05 -9.76
N ALA A 160 12.88 4.76 -9.77
CA ALA A 160 11.58 4.26 -9.39
C ALA A 160 11.69 2.81 -8.91
N ALA A 161 10.76 2.42 -8.06
CA ALA A 161 10.54 1.03 -7.68
C ALA A 161 9.07 0.67 -7.92
N GLU A 162 8.83 -0.55 -8.37
CA GLU A 162 7.52 -1.18 -8.39
C GLU A 162 7.56 -2.39 -7.47
N HIS A 163 6.49 -2.59 -6.69
CA HIS A 163 6.37 -3.72 -5.79
C HIS A 163 5.21 -4.57 -6.22
N LEU A 164 5.46 -5.87 -6.40
CA LEU A 164 4.54 -6.81 -7.00
C LEU A 164 4.22 -7.95 -6.03
N LEU A 165 2.98 -8.44 -6.11
CA LEU A 165 2.60 -9.74 -5.55
C LEU A 165 2.04 -10.63 -6.66
N PRO A 166 2.29 -11.96 -6.60
CA PRO A 166 1.77 -12.91 -7.59
C PRO A 166 0.25 -12.83 -7.79
N GLU A 167 -0.50 -12.51 -6.74
CA GLU A 167 -1.97 -12.37 -6.78
C GLU A 167 -2.48 -11.31 -7.75
N PHE A 168 -1.67 -10.30 -8.08
CA PHE A 168 -2.06 -9.17 -8.92
C PHE A 168 -1.39 -9.17 -10.29
N GLY A 169 -0.78 -10.29 -10.72
CA GLY A 169 -0.38 -10.49 -12.12
C GLY A 169 0.55 -9.40 -12.68
N GLY A 170 1.45 -8.86 -11.86
CA GLY A 170 2.40 -7.83 -12.28
C GLY A 170 1.93 -6.38 -12.11
N GLN A 171 0.76 -6.14 -11.53
CA GLN A 171 0.32 -4.78 -11.17
C GLN A 171 1.13 -4.22 -9.99
N ASP A 172 1.51 -2.94 -10.09
CA ASP A 172 2.10 -2.19 -8.99
C ASP A 172 1.11 -2.12 -7.80
N LEU A 173 1.53 -2.67 -6.67
CA LEU A 173 0.75 -2.72 -5.43
C LEU A 173 0.36 -1.35 -4.90
N LYS A 174 1.10 -0.28 -5.23
CA LYS A 174 0.69 1.09 -4.87
C LYS A 174 -0.68 1.41 -5.45
N ASN A 175 -0.88 1.10 -6.72
CA ASN A 175 -2.14 1.37 -7.42
C ASN A 175 -3.25 0.44 -6.95
N VAL A 176 -2.94 -0.85 -6.79
CA VAL A 176 -3.87 -1.86 -6.25
C VAL A 176 -4.39 -1.47 -4.87
N CYS A 177 -3.51 -1.02 -3.97
CA CYS A 177 -3.90 -0.63 -2.61
C CYS A 177 -4.73 0.66 -2.58
N ARG A 178 -4.42 1.62 -3.45
CA ARG A 178 -5.22 2.85 -3.61
C ARG A 178 -6.63 2.53 -4.08
N GLU A 179 -6.74 1.74 -5.14
CA GLU A 179 -8.03 1.31 -5.68
C GLU A 179 -8.85 0.59 -4.61
N TYR A 180 -8.25 -0.38 -3.92
CA TYR A 180 -8.92 -1.09 -2.83
C TYR A 180 -9.40 -0.17 -1.69
N LEU A 181 -8.59 0.82 -1.31
CA LEU A 181 -8.98 1.76 -0.27
C LEU A 181 -10.13 2.66 -0.73
N THR A 182 -10.09 3.18 -1.96
CA THR A 182 -11.18 3.99 -2.54
C THR A 182 -12.53 3.25 -2.46
N GLU A 183 -12.56 1.97 -2.83
CA GLU A 183 -13.79 1.16 -2.74
C GLU A 183 -14.32 1.03 -1.30
N LEU A 184 -13.42 0.85 -0.33
CA LEU A 184 -13.79 0.80 1.08
C LEU A 184 -14.26 2.16 1.59
N GLU A 185 -13.64 3.24 1.15
CA GLU A 185 -14.05 4.61 1.49
C GLU A 185 -15.48 4.88 1.03
N GLU A 186 -15.79 4.60 -0.24
CA GLU A 186 -17.13 4.80 -0.77
C GLU A 186 -18.19 4.00 0.00
N LEU A 187 -17.89 2.73 0.30
CA LEU A 187 -18.76 1.87 1.08
C LEU A 187 -19.00 2.42 2.50
N VAL A 188 -17.94 2.88 3.16
CA VAL A 188 -18.01 3.49 4.49
C VAL A 188 -18.83 4.78 4.44
N GLN A 189 -18.60 5.67 3.48
CA GLN A 189 -19.35 6.92 3.37
C GLN A 189 -20.85 6.66 3.15
N LYS A 190 -21.21 5.70 2.29
CA LYS A 190 -22.61 5.29 2.09
C LYS A 190 -23.22 4.73 3.38
N CYS A 191 -22.46 3.95 4.16
CA CYS A 191 -22.90 3.41 5.45
C CYS A 191 -23.15 4.54 6.48
N LEU A 192 -22.19 5.44 6.65
CA LEU A 192 -22.27 6.53 7.62
C LEU A 192 -23.42 7.47 7.28
N ALA A 193 -23.59 7.84 6.01
CA ALA A 193 -24.69 8.69 5.57
C ALA A 193 -26.07 8.09 5.91
N LYS A 194 -26.20 6.75 5.86
CA LYS A 194 -27.47 6.07 6.13
C LYS A 194 -27.71 5.80 7.62
N PHE A 195 -26.69 5.38 8.37
CA PHE A 195 -26.88 4.83 9.72
C PHE A 195 -26.28 5.65 10.86
N LYS A 196 -25.30 6.53 10.61
CA LYS A 196 -24.72 7.38 11.67
C LYS A 196 -25.72 8.43 12.18
N VAL A 197 -26.60 8.91 11.30
CA VAL A 197 -27.60 9.94 11.63
C VAL A 197 -28.79 9.39 12.43
N GLN A 198 -28.99 8.07 12.43
CA GLN A 198 -30.16 7.42 13.05
C GLN A 198 -29.99 7.07 14.55
N GLU A 199 -28.81 7.32 15.15
CA GLU A 199 -28.58 7.08 16.59
C GLU A 199 -29.18 8.16 17.52
N VAL A 200 -29.90 9.14 16.99
CA VAL A 200 -30.64 10.14 17.77
C VAL A 200 -32.14 9.87 17.64
N SER A 201 -32.65 8.88 18.36
CA SER A 201 -34.10 8.63 18.55
C SER A 201 -34.34 7.96 19.89
#